data_AF-G2KNB7-F1
#
_entry.id   AF-G2KNB7-F1
#
_cell.length_a   1.000
_cell.length_b   1.000
_cell.length_c   1.000
_cell.angle_alpha   90.00
_cell.angle_beta   90.00
_cell.angle_gamma   90.00
#
_symmetry.space_group_name_H-M   'P 1'
#
loop_
_entity.id
_entity.type
_entity.pdbx_description
1 polymer ?
#
loop_
_entity_poly.entity_id
_entity_poly.type
_entity_poly.pdbx_seq_one_letter_code
_entity_poly.pdbx_strand_id
1 'polypeptide(L)'
;MIARFATLLAALILLSSAGAQAQDAACAGSDTACILSVLDKTADTITDKKWRDQTLREVAKLYAAKGNTDQAIAMIGKIENPDTRALTIRGIGMAVARLNWTADKYGPVFTSLQTEAAKIDHAASHAIALTYIAMSQAYAGDDAGATATAKSMTNAALRNKAFAENAEIQAARGDVDTALASLAAVEDAQYRDKQAQIVAKILTDSGAYDKAIRIANSIATPYAQAQAMLYIAAKQITPHESDLGQKDE
;
A
#
# COMPACT_ATOMS: atom_id res chain seq x y z
N MET A 1 -15.98 -96.85 -4.81
CA MET A 1 -15.43 -95.71 -5.58
C MET A 1 -16.35 -94.52 -5.35
N ILE A 2 -15.99 -93.31 -4.94
CA ILE A 2 -14.76 -92.62 -4.53
C ILE A 2 -15.28 -91.50 -3.59
N ALA A 3 -14.67 -91.35 -2.43
CA ALA A 3 -14.80 -90.15 -1.58
C ALA A 3 -14.02 -88.99 -2.22
N ARG A 4 -14.44 -87.72 -2.04
CA ARG A 4 -13.54 -86.62 -1.64
C ARG A 4 -14.21 -85.24 -1.53
N PHE A 5 -14.09 -84.71 -0.32
CA PHE A 5 -13.59 -83.39 0.10
C PHE A 5 -14.34 -82.10 -0.22
N ALA A 6 -14.74 -81.48 0.90
CA ALA A 6 -15.06 -80.08 1.11
C ALA A 6 -13.97 -79.11 0.63
N THR A 7 -14.38 -77.90 0.25
CA THR A 7 -13.57 -76.69 0.45
C THR A 7 -14.51 -75.49 0.58
N LEU A 8 -14.70 -75.02 1.83
CA LEU A 8 -15.24 -73.71 2.13
C LEU A 8 -14.21 -72.66 1.66
N LEU A 9 -14.63 -71.70 0.83
CA LEU A 9 -13.83 -70.51 0.54
C LEU A 9 -14.46 -69.33 1.29
N ALA A 10 -13.88 -68.98 2.43
CA ALA A 10 -14.24 -67.78 3.17
C ALA A 10 -13.61 -66.56 2.48
N ALA A 11 -14.43 -65.69 1.89
CA ALA A 11 -14.01 -64.41 1.34
C ALA A 11 -13.98 -63.38 2.47
N LEU A 12 -12.78 -63.08 2.98
CA LEU A 12 -12.52 -62.04 3.95
C LEU A 12 -12.46 -60.68 3.21
N ILE A 13 -13.56 -59.92 3.22
CA ILE A 13 -13.59 -58.56 2.68
C ILE A 13 -12.94 -57.63 3.71
N LEU A 14 -11.65 -57.36 3.51
CA LEU A 14 -10.96 -56.24 4.15
C LEU A 14 -11.47 -54.95 3.50
N LEU A 15 -12.49 -54.32 4.11
CA LEU A 15 -12.82 -52.93 3.85
C LEU A 15 -11.68 -52.07 4.39
N SER A 16 -10.70 -51.87 3.50
CA SER A 16 -9.66 -50.86 3.63
C SER A 16 -10.29 -49.53 4.03
N SER A 17 -9.87 -49.03 5.19
CA SER A 17 -10.12 -47.67 5.64
C SER A 17 -9.72 -46.72 4.52
N ALA A 18 -10.73 -46.15 3.84
CA ALA A 18 -10.56 -44.97 3.03
C ALA A 18 -10.05 -43.88 3.97
N GLY A 19 -8.74 -43.68 3.98
CA GLY A 19 -8.15 -42.47 4.50
C GLY A 19 -8.85 -41.31 3.79
N ALA A 20 -9.46 -40.43 4.57
CA ALA A 20 -9.96 -39.16 4.08
C ALA A 20 -8.74 -38.38 3.57
N GLN A 21 -8.38 -38.60 2.30
CA GLN A 21 -7.51 -37.68 1.58
C GLN A 21 -8.29 -36.38 1.49
N ALA A 22 -7.84 -35.40 2.26
CA ALA A 22 -8.18 -34.00 2.04
C ALA A 22 -8.10 -33.76 0.53
N GLN A 23 -9.19 -33.29 -0.07
CA GLN A 23 -9.19 -32.87 -1.46
C GLN A 23 -8.28 -31.66 -1.58
N ASP A 24 -6.99 -31.92 -1.84
CA ASP A 24 -6.06 -30.91 -2.32
C ASP A 24 -6.67 -30.36 -3.60
N ALA A 25 -7.19 -29.13 -3.54
CA ALA A 25 -7.70 -28.43 -4.70
C ALA A 25 -6.52 -28.26 -5.67
N ALA A 26 -6.40 -29.18 -6.63
CA ALA A 26 -5.36 -29.14 -7.64
C ALA A 26 -5.68 -28.01 -8.62
N CYS A 27 -5.35 -26.78 -8.24
CA CYS A 27 -5.40 -25.64 -9.14
C CYS A 27 -4.44 -25.89 -10.30
N ALA A 28 -4.85 -25.55 -11.52
CA ALA A 28 -3.90 -25.40 -12.61
C ALA A 28 -2.91 -24.28 -12.25
N GLY A 29 -1.61 -24.45 -12.56
CA GLY A 29 -0.57 -23.49 -12.16
C GLY A 29 -0.77 -22.07 -12.70
N SER A 30 -1.51 -21.91 -13.80
CA SER A 30 -1.87 -20.61 -14.38
C SER A 30 -3.18 -20.02 -13.84
N ASP A 31 -3.99 -20.80 -13.13
CA ASP A 31 -5.27 -20.33 -12.58
C ASP A 31 -5.04 -19.53 -11.29
N THR A 32 -4.65 -18.28 -11.48
CA THR A 32 -4.42 -17.34 -10.38
C THR A 32 -5.65 -17.13 -9.50
N ALA A 33 -6.88 -17.31 -10.02
CA ALA A 33 -8.09 -17.17 -9.22
C ALA A 33 -8.28 -18.36 -8.28
N CYS A 34 -8.05 -19.58 -8.78
CA CYS A 34 -8.03 -20.78 -7.95
C CYS A 34 -6.93 -20.68 -6.88
N ILE A 35 -5.70 -20.31 -7.27
CA ILE A 35 -4.56 -20.19 -6.34
C ILE A 35 -4.86 -19.16 -5.25
N LEU A 36 -5.43 -18.00 -5.59
CA LEU A 36 -5.83 -16.98 -4.62
C LEU A 36 -6.91 -17.49 -3.66
N SER A 37 -7.90 -18.22 -4.17
CA SER A 37 -8.95 -18.82 -3.33
C SER A 37 -8.39 -19.87 -2.38
N VAL A 38 -7.44 -20.69 -2.83
CA VAL A 38 -6.73 -21.64 -1.95
C VAL A 38 -5.93 -20.89 -0.90
N LEU A 39 -5.17 -19.85 -1.28
CA LEU A 39 -4.35 -19.08 -0.34
C LEU A 39 -5.19 -18.38 0.74
N ASP A 40 -6.34 -17.80 0.38
CA ASP A 40 -7.31 -17.22 1.32
C ASP A 40 -7.81 -18.25 2.33
N LYS A 41 -8.25 -19.43 1.86
CA LYS A 41 -8.68 -20.53 2.73
C LYS A 41 -7.55 -21.06 3.60
N THR A 42 -6.35 -21.20 3.05
CA THR A 42 -5.18 -21.65 3.81
C THR A 42 -4.81 -20.64 4.89
N ALA A 43 -4.89 -19.34 4.61
CA ALA A 43 -4.65 -18.31 5.59
C ALA A 43 -5.56 -18.49 6.82
N ASP A 44 -6.84 -18.79 6.62
CA ASP A 44 -7.80 -19.04 7.72
C ASP A 44 -7.40 -20.25 8.61
N THR A 45 -6.55 -21.15 8.14
CA THR A 45 -6.07 -22.33 8.90
C THR A 45 -4.77 -22.08 9.67
N ILE A 46 -4.10 -20.93 9.47
CA ILE A 46 -2.82 -20.64 10.13
C ILE A 46 -3.06 -20.30 11.61
N THR A 47 -2.55 -21.15 12.50
CA THR A 47 -2.69 -20.97 13.95
C THR A 47 -1.84 -19.83 14.51
N ASP A 48 -0.63 -19.60 13.96
CA ASP A 48 0.19 -18.47 14.36
C ASP A 48 -0.42 -17.16 13.86
N LYS A 49 -0.93 -16.34 14.78
CA LYS A 49 -1.65 -15.11 14.46
C LYS A 49 -0.83 -14.13 13.63
N LYS A 50 0.48 -14.02 13.91
CA LYS A 50 1.35 -13.10 13.19
C LYS A 50 1.49 -13.55 11.74
N TRP A 51 1.72 -14.84 11.51
CA TRP A 51 1.83 -15.39 10.14
C TRP A 51 0.50 -15.35 9.40
N ARG A 52 -0.60 -15.62 10.09
CA ARG A 52 -1.95 -15.51 9.54
C ARG A 52 -2.23 -14.08 9.06
N ASP A 53 -2.06 -13.09 9.92
CA ASP A 53 -2.32 -11.69 9.62
C ASP A 53 -1.41 -11.19 8.48
N GLN A 54 -0.13 -11.60 8.46
CA GLN A 54 0.79 -11.31 7.36
C GLN A 54 0.33 -11.95 6.04
N THR A 55 -0.14 -13.19 6.07
CA THR A 55 -0.64 -13.90 4.88
C THR A 55 -1.90 -13.23 4.34
N LEU A 56 -2.86 -12.91 5.20
CA LEU A 56 -4.09 -12.19 4.85
C LEU A 56 -3.80 -10.83 4.21
N ARG A 57 -2.80 -10.10 4.72
CA ARG A 57 -2.35 -8.84 4.11
C ARG A 57 -1.88 -9.04 2.66
N GLU A 58 -1.06 -10.07 2.41
CA GLU A 58 -0.56 -10.35 1.06
C GLU A 58 -1.67 -10.82 0.11
N VAL A 59 -2.60 -11.65 0.60
CA VAL A 59 -3.82 -12.06 -0.13
C VAL A 59 -4.65 -10.83 -0.52
N ALA A 60 -4.87 -9.90 0.40
CA ALA A 60 -5.62 -8.67 0.14
C ALA A 60 -4.98 -7.83 -0.98
N LYS A 61 -3.65 -7.67 -0.95
CA LYS A 61 -2.90 -6.95 -1.99
C LYS A 61 -3.08 -7.58 -3.37
N LEU A 62 -3.04 -8.91 -3.44
CA LEU A 62 -3.20 -9.65 -4.69
C LEU A 62 -4.64 -9.56 -5.23
N TYR A 63 -5.65 -9.66 -4.37
CA TYR A 63 -7.04 -9.41 -4.77
C TYR A 63 -7.22 -7.99 -5.32
N ALA A 64 -6.70 -6.98 -4.61
CA ALA A 64 -6.76 -5.60 -5.05
C ALA A 64 -6.05 -5.39 -6.39
N ALA A 65 -4.88 -5.99 -6.59
CA ALA A 65 -4.13 -5.90 -7.86
C ALA A 65 -4.85 -6.56 -9.05
N LYS A 66 -5.75 -7.51 -8.82
CA LYS A 66 -6.65 -8.05 -9.86
C LYS A 66 -7.93 -7.22 -10.06
N GLY A 67 -8.15 -6.18 -9.26
CA GLY A 67 -9.38 -5.40 -9.24
C GLY A 67 -10.52 -6.04 -8.43
N ASN A 68 -10.25 -7.11 -7.67
CA ASN A 68 -11.21 -7.78 -6.80
C ASN A 68 -11.26 -7.06 -5.43
N THR A 69 -11.74 -5.81 -5.43
CA THR A 69 -11.61 -4.92 -4.27
C THR A 69 -12.47 -5.34 -3.09
N ASP A 70 -13.64 -5.94 -3.32
CA ASP A 70 -14.52 -6.40 -2.24
C ASP A 70 -13.87 -7.54 -1.44
N GLN A 71 -13.30 -8.53 -2.14
CA GLN A 71 -12.51 -9.58 -1.50
C GLN A 71 -11.30 -9.02 -0.77
N ALA A 72 -10.60 -8.05 -1.37
CA ALA A 72 -9.44 -7.41 -0.75
C ALA A 72 -9.81 -6.70 0.57
N ILE A 73 -10.89 -5.92 0.57
CA ILE A 73 -11.38 -5.19 1.76
C ILE A 73 -11.84 -6.17 2.83
N ALA A 74 -12.53 -7.26 2.47
CA ALA A 74 -12.98 -8.27 3.41
C ALA A 74 -11.82 -8.90 4.23
N MET A 75 -10.61 -8.97 3.65
CA MET A 75 -9.43 -9.48 4.37
C MET A 75 -9.03 -8.58 5.55
N ILE A 76 -9.29 -7.27 5.51
CA ILE A 76 -8.96 -6.36 6.62
C ILE A 76 -9.68 -6.78 7.90
N GLY A 77 -10.96 -7.16 7.78
CA GLY A 77 -11.78 -7.59 8.91
C GLY A 77 -11.32 -8.90 9.55
N LYS A 78 -10.59 -9.75 8.81
CA LYS A 78 -10.03 -11.02 9.30
C LYS A 78 -8.73 -10.85 10.10
N ILE A 79 -8.05 -9.71 9.95
CA ILE A 79 -6.76 -9.44 10.59
C ILE A 79 -6.99 -8.95 12.02
N GLU A 80 -6.25 -9.48 13.00
CA GLU A 80 -6.39 -9.07 14.41
C GLU A 80 -5.45 -7.92 14.77
N ASN A 81 -4.20 -7.95 14.30
CA ASN A 81 -3.20 -6.96 14.65
C ASN A 81 -3.49 -5.60 13.97
N PRO A 82 -3.61 -4.49 14.73
CA PRO A 82 -4.00 -3.20 14.18
C PRO A 82 -2.95 -2.58 13.24
N ASP A 83 -1.66 -2.82 13.47
CA ASP A 83 -0.61 -2.37 12.54
C ASP A 83 -0.69 -3.13 11.22
N THR A 84 -0.94 -4.43 11.27
CA THR A 84 -1.15 -5.23 10.05
C THR A 84 -2.41 -4.79 9.31
N ARG A 85 -3.50 -4.38 10.00
CA ARG A 85 -4.66 -3.77 9.33
C ARG A 85 -4.28 -2.50 8.58
N ALA A 86 -3.57 -1.58 9.23
CA ALA A 86 -3.10 -0.34 8.60
C ALA A 86 -2.20 -0.61 7.38
N LEU A 87 -1.27 -1.58 7.50
CA LEU A 87 -0.41 -2.01 6.38
C LEU A 87 -1.20 -2.70 5.26
N THR A 88 -2.31 -3.36 5.57
CA THR A 88 -3.21 -3.97 4.59
C THR A 88 -3.97 -2.92 3.81
N ILE A 89 -4.52 -1.91 4.50
CA ILE A 89 -5.15 -0.74 3.88
C ILE A 89 -4.18 -0.05 2.91
N ARG A 90 -2.93 0.17 3.32
CA ARG A 90 -1.87 0.67 2.41
C ARG A 90 -1.70 -0.21 1.19
N GLY A 91 -1.61 -1.52 1.40
CA GLY A 91 -1.40 -2.50 0.33
C GLY A 91 -2.52 -2.46 -0.72
N ILE A 92 -3.77 -2.42 -0.26
CA ILE A 92 -4.95 -2.34 -1.12
C ILE A 92 -4.99 -1.00 -1.85
N GLY A 93 -4.87 0.12 -1.13
CA GLY A 93 -4.92 1.46 -1.71
C GLY A 93 -3.86 1.67 -2.80
N MET A 94 -2.62 1.25 -2.54
CA MET A 94 -1.55 1.33 -3.52
C MET A 94 -1.76 0.39 -4.71
N ALA A 95 -2.32 -0.80 -4.51
CA ALA A 95 -2.64 -1.70 -5.61
C ALA A 95 -3.73 -1.10 -6.52
N VAL A 96 -4.78 -0.54 -5.92
CA VAL A 96 -5.88 0.15 -6.61
C VAL A 96 -5.39 1.37 -7.39
N ALA A 97 -4.51 2.19 -6.80
CA ALA A 97 -3.91 3.34 -7.48
C ALA A 97 -3.18 2.97 -8.77
N ARG A 98 -2.61 1.76 -8.85
CA ARG A 98 -1.91 1.26 -10.05
C ARG A 98 -2.84 0.71 -11.14
N LEU A 99 -4.13 0.53 -10.85
CA LEU A 99 -5.09 0.06 -11.84
C LEU A 99 -5.51 1.17 -12.83
N ASN A 100 -5.09 2.41 -12.59
CA ASN A 100 -5.43 3.58 -13.40
C ASN A 100 -6.94 3.70 -13.66
N TRP A 101 -7.73 3.42 -12.62
CA TRP A 101 -9.16 3.54 -12.64
C TRP A 101 -9.59 5.01 -12.58
N THR A 102 -10.78 5.30 -13.07
CA THR A 102 -11.44 6.59 -12.94
C THR A 102 -12.06 6.77 -11.55
N ALA A 103 -12.39 8.01 -11.19
CA ALA A 103 -12.87 8.38 -9.87
C ALA A 103 -14.16 7.68 -9.43
N ASP A 104 -15.06 7.41 -10.36
CA ASP A 104 -16.27 6.62 -10.13
C ASP A 104 -15.97 5.20 -9.64
N LYS A 105 -14.82 4.63 -10.05
CA LYS A 105 -14.45 3.26 -9.71
C LYS A 105 -13.52 3.17 -8.51
N TYR A 106 -12.53 4.04 -8.36
CA TYR A 106 -11.66 4.02 -7.16
C TYR A 106 -12.32 4.69 -5.94
N GLY A 107 -13.22 5.65 -6.14
CA GLY A 107 -13.81 6.45 -5.07
C GLY A 107 -14.49 5.61 -4.00
N PRO A 108 -15.42 4.70 -4.36
CA PRO A 108 -16.05 3.79 -3.41
C PRO A 108 -15.04 2.95 -2.63
N VAL A 109 -13.94 2.53 -3.26
CA VAL A 109 -12.89 1.72 -2.62
C VAL A 109 -12.20 2.52 -1.52
N PHE A 110 -11.80 3.77 -1.79
CA PHE A 110 -11.20 4.61 -0.75
C PHE A 110 -12.18 4.99 0.37
N THR A 111 -13.47 5.15 0.07
CA THR A 111 -14.52 5.29 1.10
C THR A 111 -14.59 4.04 1.99
N SER A 112 -14.56 2.84 1.41
CA SER A 112 -14.53 1.60 2.18
C SER A 112 -13.24 1.46 3.00
N LEU A 113 -12.08 1.83 2.45
CA LEU A 113 -10.82 1.83 3.21
C LEU A 113 -10.84 2.79 4.40
N GLN A 114 -11.45 3.98 4.27
CA GLN A 114 -11.67 4.89 5.40
C GLN A 114 -12.61 4.27 6.45
N THR A 115 -13.66 3.58 6.00
CA THR A 115 -14.57 2.86 6.89
C THR A 115 -13.87 1.75 7.67
N GLU A 116 -12.97 0.99 7.03
CA GLU A 116 -12.17 -0.02 7.71
C GLU A 116 -11.10 0.59 8.62
N ALA A 117 -10.48 1.70 8.23
CA ALA A 117 -9.53 2.43 9.08
C ALA A 117 -10.18 2.90 10.39
N ALA A 118 -11.44 3.36 10.32
CA ALA A 118 -12.20 3.80 11.49
C ALA A 118 -12.51 2.67 12.49
N LYS A 119 -12.36 1.39 12.09
CA LYS A 119 -12.52 0.22 12.97
C LYS A 119 -11.21 -0.20 13.65
N ILE A 120 -10.13 0.57 13.50
CA ILE A 120 -8.86 0.32 14.16
C ILE A 120 -8.84 1.08 15.50
N ASP A 121 -9.04 0.37 16.60
CA ASP A 121 -9.09 0.98 17.94
C ASP A 121 -7.74 1.56 18.39
N HIS A 122 -6.64 0.98 17.93
CA HIS A 122 -5.30 1.47 18.26
C HIS A 122 -5.02 2.78 17.52
N ALA A 123 -5.03 3.90 18.26
CA ALA A 123 -4.98 5.25 17.73
C ALA A 123 -3.79 5.51 16.78
N ALA A 124 -2.59 4.99 17.11
CA ALA A 124 -1.42 5.17 16.25
C ALA A 124 -1.58 4.42 14.91
N SER A 125 -2.06 3.17 14.94
CA SER A 125 -2.29 2.40 13.70
C SER A 125 -3.41 3.01 12.87
N HIS A 126 -4.46 3.54 13.50
CA HIS A 126 -5.54 4.25 12.79
C HIS A 126 -5.00 5.49 12.08
N ALA A 127 -4.23 6.34 12.77
CA ALA A 127 -3.65 7.53 12.14
C ALA A 127 -2.67 7.18 11.01
N ILE A 128 -1.89 6.10 11.17
CA ILE A 128 -1.03 5.56 10.11
C ILE A 128 -1.86 5.07 8.93
N ALA A 129 -2.98 4.39 9.15
CA ALA A 129 -3.89 3.95 8.08
C ALA A 129 -4.44 5.13 7.27
N LEU A 130 -4.86 6.21 7.94
CA LEU A 130 -5.30 7.44 7.26
C LEU A 130 -4.18 8.09 6.44
N THR A 131 -2.95 8.09 6.95
CA THR A 131 -1.77 8.56 6.18
C THR A 131 -1.62 7.75 4.90
N TYR A 132 -1.73 6.42 4.98
CA TYR A 132 -1.62 5.54 3.82
C TYR A 132 -2.77 5.67 2.83
N ILE A 133 -3.99 5.96 3.30
CA ILE A 133 -5.13 6.25 2.43
C ILE A 133 -4.87 7.55 1.65
N ALA A 134 -4.49 8.63 2.33
CA ALA A 134 -4.19 9.90 1.68
C ALA A 134 -3.09 9.76 0.62
N MET A 135 -1.99 9.08 0.96
CA MET A 135 -0.91 8.78 0.02
C MET A 135 -1.40 7.97 -1.18
N SER A 136 -2.22 6.93 -0.96
CA SER A 136 -2.75 6.09 -2.04
C SER A 136 -3.71 6.85 -2.96
N GLN A 137 -4.51 7.76 -2.41
CA GLN A 137 -5.37 8.66 -3.17
C GLN A 137 -4.55 9.60 -4.06
N ALA A 138 -3.48 10.20 -3.52
CA ALA A 138 -2.57 11.04 -4.30
C ALA A 138 -1.94 10.25 -5.46
N TYR A 139 -1.53 8.98 -5.25
CA TYR A 139 -1.05 8.11 -6.33
C TYR A 139 -2.12 7.80 -7.38
N ALA A 140 -3.38 7.69 -6.97
CA ALA A 140 -4.51 7.44 -7.88
C ALA A 140 -4.96 8.70 -8.64
N GLY A 141 -4.37 9.87 -8.35
CA GLY A 141 -4.80 11.15 -8.92
C GLY A 141 -5.95 11.83 -8.16
N ASP A 142 -6.37 11.29 -7.01
CA ASP A 142 -7.42 11.84 -6.15
C ASP A 142 -6.83 12.86 -5.16
N ASP A 143 -6.35 13.99 -5.66
CA ASP A 143 -5.71 15.02 -4.84
C ASP A 143 -6.68 15.69 -3.84
N ALA A 144 -7.95 15.81 -4.24
CA ALA A 144 -9.01 16.32 -3.37
C ALA A 144 -9.30 15.36 -2.21
N GLY A 145 -9.44 14.06 -2.50
CA GLY A 145 -9.62 13.03 -1.48
C GLY A 145 -8.41 12.91 -0.56
N ALA A 146 -7.19 12.90 -1.11
CA ALA A 146 -5.95 12.86 -0.34
C ALA A 146 -5.85 14.04 0.65
N THR A 147 -6.23 15.24 0.20
CA THR A 147 -6.30 16.43 1.05
C THR A 147 -7.36 16.30 2.13
N ALA A 148 -8.56 15.80 1.79
CA ALA A 148 -9.65 15.63 2.75
C ALA A 148 -9.28 14.62 3.85
N THR A 149 -8.68 13.49 3.48
CA THR A 149 -8.22 12.47 4.44
C THR A 149 -7.08 12.99 5.31
N ALA A 150 -6.10 13.72 4.75
CA ALA A 150 -5.06 14.35 5.57
C ALA A 150 -5.67 15.35 6.58
N LYS A 151 -6.63 16.19 6.15
CA LYS A 151 -7.32 17.15 7.04
C LYS A 151 -8.12 16.49 8.16
N SER A 152 -8.64 15.28 7.96
CA SER A 152 -9.40 14.57 9.00
C SER A 152 -8.51 13.97 10.09
N MET A 153 -7.19 13.97 9.92
CA MET A 153 -6.26 13.39 10.89
C MET A 153 -6.04 14.30 12.09
N THR A 154 -6.18 13.75 13.30
CA THR A 154 -6.00 14.48 14.55
C THR A 154 -4.53 14.63 14.95
N ASN A 155 -3.72 13.60 14.74
CA ASN A 155 -2.28 13.64 15.03
C ASN A 155 -1.56 14.60 14.05
N ALA A 156 -1.08 15.73 14.56
CA ALA A 156 -0.46 16.78 13.75
C ALA A 156 0.81 16.33 13.02
N ALA A 157 1.67 15.54 13.66
CA ALA A 157 2.90 15.05 13.04
C ALA A 157 2.60 14.14 11.85
N LEU A 158 1.63 13.23 12.00
CA LEU A 158 1.20 12.34 10.90
C LEU A 158 0.41 13.10 9.84
N ARG A 159 -0.39 14.10 10.20
CA ARG A 159 -1.09 14.98 9.23
C ARG A 159 -0.09 15.75 8.37
N ASN A 160 0.93 16.35 8.99
CA ASN A 160 2.02 17.03 8.29
C ASN A 160 2.76 16.06 7.36
N LYS A 161 3.02 14.83 7.81
CA LYS A 161 3.62 13.78 6.98
C LYS A 161 2.73 13.40 5.78
N ALA A 162 1.41 13.27 5.97
CA ALA A 162 0.48 12.98 4.88
C ALA A 162 0.48 14.08 3.81
N PHE A 163 0.46 15.35 4.21
CA PHE A 163 0.57 16.48 3.28
C PHE A 163 1.92 16.51 2.55
N ALA A 164 3.01 16.23 3.25
CA ALA A 164 4.34 16.14 2.64
C ALA A 164 4.43 15.04 1.58
N GLU A 165 4.01 13.82 1.92
CA GLU A 165 4.02 12.68 0.98
C GLU A 165 3.10 12.97 -0.24
N ASN A 166 1.94 13.62 -0.03
CA ASN A 166 1.08 14.06 -1.12
C ASN A 166 1.80 15.05 -2.06
N ALA A 167 2.52 16.03 -1.50
CA ALA A 167 3.26 17.02 -2.28
C ALA A 167 4.35 16.36 -3.15
N GLU A 168 5.08 15.39 -2.60
CA GLU A 168 6.08 14.60 -3.34
C GLU A 168 5.45 13.87 -4.53
N ILE A 169 4.30 13.21 -4.31
CA ILE A 169 3.58 12.45 -5.35
C ILE A 169 3.00 13.38 -6.42
N GLN A 170 2.45 14.53 -6.03
CA GLN A 170 1.93 15.55 -6.93
C GLN A 170 3.03 16.12 -7.83
N ALA A 171 4.18 16.45 -7.23
CA ALA A 171 5.34 16.93 -7.97
C ALA A 171 5.96 15.87 -8.88
N ALA A 172 5.99 14.60 -8.48
CA ALA A 172 6.42 13.49 -9.33
C ALA A 172 5.51 13.32 -10.57
N ARG A 173 4.23 13.69 -10.48
CA ARG A 173 3.30 13.80 -11.62
C ARG A 173 3.44 15.11 -12.39
N GLY A 174 4.32 16.02 -11.95
CA GLY A 174 4.54 17.33 -12.54
C GLY A 174 3.51 18.39 -12.18
N ASP A 175 2.61 18.12 -11.22
CA ASP A 175 1.60 19.05 -10.73
C ASP A 175 2.17 19.88 -9.57
N VAL A 176 2.73 21.03 -9.92
CA VAL A 176 3.39 21.94 -8.98
C VAL A 176 2.40 22.72 -8.14
N ASP A 177 1.25 23.08 -8.70
CA ASP A 177 0.30 23.94 -7.99
C ASP A 177 -0.36 23.17 -6.85
N THR A 178 -0.73 21.90 -7.10
CA THR A 178 -1.24 21.02 -6.05
C THR A 178 -0.15 20.68 -5.04
N ALA A 179 1.09 20.43 -5.49
CA ALA A 179 2.22 20.20 -4.56
C ALA A 179 2.48 21.39 -3.63
N LEU A 180 2.43 22.62 -4.15
CA LEU A 180 2.54 23.85 -3.34
C LEU A 180 1.39 23.97 -2.33
N ALA A 181 0.17 23.64 -2.73
CA ALA A 181 -0.98 23.65 -1.83
C ALA A 181 -0.82 22.64 -0.68
N SER A 182 -0.34 21.43 -0.99
CA SER A 182 -0.05 20.41 0.03
C SER A 182 1.10 20.85 0.96
N LEU A 183 2.19 21.41 0.43
CA LEU A 183 3.28 21.97 1.24
C LEU A 183 2.76 23.08 2.17
N ALA A 184 1.93 24.00 1.67
CA ALA A 184 1.35 25.08 2.46
C ALA A 184 0.44 24.56 3.60
N ALA A 185 -0.13 23.36 3.46
CA ALA A 185 -0.93 22.72 4.51
C ALA A 185 -0.08 22.04 5.61
N VAL A 186 1.24 21.91 5.41
CA VAL A 186 2.16 21.45 6.45
C VAL A 186 2.37 22.55 7.49
N GLU A 187 1.91 22.32 8.72
CA GLU A 187 1.89 23.33 9.79
C GLU A 187 3.29 23.61 10.35
N ASP A 188 4.11 22.56 10.53
CA ASP A 188 5.48 22.68 11.02
C ASP A 188 6.36 23.32 9.95
N ALA A 189 6.88 24.52 10.23
CA ALA A 189 7.63 25.31 9.26
C ALA A 189 8.99 24.69 8.87
N GLN A 190 9.71 24.14 9.84
CA GLN A 190 11.01 23.53 9.57
C GLN A 190 10.84 22.23 8.78
N TYR A 191 9.81 21.45 9.13
CA TYR A 191 9.45 20.27 8.38
C TYR A 191 9.00 20.64 6.97
N ARG A 192 8.14 21.65 6.81
CA ARG A 192 7.68 22.14 5.50
C ARG A 192 8.84 22.56 4.60
N ASP A 193 9.80 23.33 5.12
CA ASP A 193 10.98 23.74 4.35
C ASP A 193 11.81 22.53 3.90
N LYS A 194 12.03 21.55 4.78
CA LYS A 194 12.70 20.27 4.42
C LYS A 194 11.95 19.52 3.32
N GLN A 195 10.63 19.47 3.39
CA GLN A 195 9.81 18.78 2.39
C GLN A 195 9.80 19.53 1.05
N ALA A 196 9.75 20.86 1.06
CA ALA A 196 9.89 21.66 -0.15
C ALA A 196 11.25 21.44 -0.84
N GLN A 197 12.35 21.24 -0.08
CA GLN A 197 13.65 20.84 -0.66
C GLN A 197 13.57 19.47 -1.36
N ILE A 198 12.92 18.48 -0.75
CA ILE A 198 12.72 17.15 -1.34
C ILE A 198 11.88 17.25 -2.62
N VAL A 199 10.79 18.01 -2.58
CA VAL A 199 9.92 18.24 -3.74
C VAL A 199 10.66 18.95 -4.88
N ALA A 200 11.48 19.96 -4.57
CA ALA A 200 12.34 20.63 -5.55
C ALA A 200 13.36 19.65 -6.15
N LYS A 201 13.95 18.76 -5.32
CA LYS A 201 14.84 17.69 -5.78
C LYS A 201 14.16 16.73 -6.75
N ILE A 202 12.95 16.24 -6.44
CA ILE A 202 12.16 15.35 -7.32
C ILE A 202 11.97 15.99 -8.72
N LEU A 203 11.60 17.26 -8.75
CA LEU A 203 11.42 17.99 -10.02
C LEU A 203 12.76 18.24 -10.73
N THR A 204 13.83 18.49 -9.99
CA THR A 204 15.19 18.65 -10.54
C THR A 204 15.68 17.35 -11.20
N ASP A 205 15.49 16.22 -10.53
CA ASP A 205 15.92 14.90 -11.01
C ASP A 205 15.14 14.43 -12.24
N SER A 206 13.94 14.95 -12.45
CA SER A 206 13.16 14.74 -13.69
C SER A 206 13.46 15.76 -14.79
N GLY A 207 14.40 16.69 -14.57
CA GLY A 207 14.76 17.75 -15.52
C GLY A 207 13.77 18.91 -15.58
N ALA A 208 12.77 18.96 -14.69
CA ALA A 208 11.77 20.01 -14.63
C ALA A 208 12.29 21.22 -13.82
N TYR A 209 13.37 21.85 -14.28
CA TYR A 209 14.09 22.89 -13.54
C TYR A 209 13.22 24.12 -13.20
N ASP A 210 12.41 24.61 -14.13
CA ASP A 210 11.52 25.75 -13.87
C ASP A 210 10.51 25.43 -12.76
N LYS A 211 10.00 24.20 -12.74
CA LYS A 211 9.08 23.70 -11.72
C LYS A 211 9.80 23.56 -10.35
N ALA A 212 11.02 23.03 -10.36
CA ALA A 212 11.85 22.94 -9.16
C ALA A 212 12.15 24.33 -8.56
N ILE A 213 12.45 25.33 -9.39
CA ILE A 213 12.68 26.72 -8.96
C ILE A 213 11.43 27.31 -8.30
N ARG A 214 10.23 27.05 -8.84
CA ARG A 214 8.98 27.47 -8.21
C ARG A 214 8.81 26.92 -6.80
N ILE A 215 9.11 25.64 -6.60
CA ILE A 215 9.07 25.02 -5.26
C ILE A 215 10.17 25.61 -4.36
N ALA A 216 11.40 25.74 -4.84
CA ALA A 216 12.50 26.32 -4.07
C ALA A 216 12.18 27.75 -3.60
N ASN A 217 11.53 28.56 -4.43
CA ASN A 217 11.08 29.90 -4.06
C ASN A 217 9.97 29.95 -3.00
N SER A 218 9.31 28.83 -2.70
CA SER A 218 8.32 28.75 -1.61
C SER A 218 8.94 28.46 -0.24
N ILE A 219 10.23 28.09 -0.20
CA ILE A 219 10.96 27.80 1.04
C ILE A 219 11.18 29.10 1.82
N ALA A 220 10.78 29.13 3.09
CA ALA A 220 10.82 30.34 3.90
C ALA A 220 12.22 30.65 4.43
N THR A 221 12.96 29.62 4.86
CA THR A 221 14.31 29.79 5.43
C THR A 221 15.34 30.04 4.31
N PRO A 222 16.05 31.20 4.30
CA PRO A 222 17.00 31.52 3.23
C PRO A 222 18.09 30.48 3.01
N TYR A 223 18.57 29.84 4.09
CA TYR A 223 19.55 28.76 4.00
C TYR A 223 19.00 27.53 3.27
N ALA A 224 17.79 27.07 3.64
CA ALA A 224 17.15 25.93 3.00
C ALA A 224 16.80 26.23 1.52
N GLN A 225 16.36 27.45 1.23
CA GLN A 225 16.13 27.93 -0.13
C GLN A 225 17.42 27.89 -0.95
N ALA A 226 18.52 28.41 -0.41
CA ALA A 226 19.82 28.41 -1.08
C ALA A 226 20.32 26.98 -1.37
N GLN A 227 20.13 26.04 -0.44
CA GLN A 227 20.46 24.63 -0.65
C GLN A 227 19.65 24.00 -1.80
N ALA A 228 18.34 24.28 -1.89
CA ALA A 228 17.52 23.80 -3.01
C ALA A 228 17.99 24.38 -4.35
N MET A 229 18.27 25.69 -4.38
CA MET A 229 18.80 26.38 -5.57
C MET A 229 20.18 25.85 -5.98
N LEU A 230 21.05 25.57 -5.01
CA LEU A 230 22.36 24.97 -5.26
C LEU A 230 22.22 23.58 -5.88
N TYR A 231 21.30 22.74 -5.38
CA TYR A 231 21.05 21.43 -5.98
C TYR A 231 20.57 21.54 -7.44
N ILE A 232 19.63 22.46 -7.70
CA ILE A 232 19.11 22.75 -9.04
C ILE A 232 20.24 23.16 -10.00
N ALA A 233 21.12 24.06 -9.57
CA ALA A 233 22.25 24.52 -10.37
C ALA A 233 23.32 23.44 -10.56
N ALA A 234 23.69 22.72 -9.50
CA ALA A 234 24.68 21.66 -9.54
C ALA A 234 24.27 20.53 -10.49
N LYS A 235 22.99 20.11 -10.47
CA LYS A 235 22.50 19.08 -11.40
C LYS A 235 22.66 19.47 -12.88
N GLN A 236 22.64 20.77 -13.19
CA GLN A 236 22.78 21.29 -14.55
C GLN A 236 24.24 21.51 -14.97
N ILE A 237 25.11 21.92 -14.04
CA ILE A 237 26.50 22.31 -14.33
C ILE A 237 27.45 21.11 -14.14
N THR A 238 27.26 20.32 -13.09
CA THR A 238 28.14 19.19 -12.69
C THR A 238 27.33 17.91 -12.38
N PRO A 239 26.61 17.35 -13.36
CA PRO A 239 25.68 16.23 -13.13
C PRO A 239 26.32 14.97 -12.55
N HIS A 240 27.62 14.74 -12.76
CA HIS A 240 28.33 13.58 -12.22
C HIS A 240 28.73 13.73 -10.75
N GLU A 241 28.82 14.96 -10.24
CA GLU A 241 29.22 15.25 -8.85
C GLU A 241 28.02 15.41 -7.92
N SER A 242 26.87 15.85 -8.46
CA SER A 242 25.62 16.01 -7.69
C SER A 242 25.11 14.72 -7.05
N ASP A 243 25.52 13.57 -7.58
CA ASP A 243 25.08 12.25 -7.12
C ASP A 243 26.03 11.64 -6.07
N LEU A 244 27.23 12.21 -5.88
CA LEU A 244 28.26 11.70 -4.97
C LEU A 244 28.23 12.35 -3.57
N GLY A 245 27.56 13.48 -3.41
CA GLY A 245 27.57 14.28 -2.17
C GLY A 245 26.42 14.07 -1.19
N GLN A 246 25.58 13.04 -1.34
CA GLN A 246 24.37 12.84 -0.51
C GLN A 246 24.28 11.47 0.17
N LYS A 247 25.42 10.81 0.38
CA LYS A 247 25.52 9.78 1.42
C LYS A 247 26.03 10.48 2.68
N ASP A 248 25.28 10.36 3.75
CA ASP A 248 25.63 10.75 5.13
C ASP A 248 25.23 12.18 5.53
N GLU A 249 23.99 12.34 6.00
CA GLU A 249 23.60 13.08 7.22
C GLU A 249 22.15 12.75 7.64
#